data_AF-A0A0C9VT93-F1
#
_entry.id   AF-A0A0C9VT93-F1
#
_cell.length_a   1.000
_cell.length_b   1.000
_cell.length_c   1.000
_cell.angle_alpha   90.00
_cell.angle_beta   90.00
_cell.angle_gamma   90.00
#
_symmetry.space_group_name_H-M   'P 1'
#
loop_
_entity.id
_entity.type
_entity.pdbx_description
1 polymer ?
#
loop_
_entity_poly.entity_id
_entity_poly.type
_entity_poly.pdbx_seq_one_letter_code
_entity_poly.pdbx_strand_id
1 'polypeptide(L)'
;MECDTLARGLTRGHICDFYPKFHCELNFIEQYWGAAKFLYRKTSWTSDIDEMERNVLQCLDKVPEIQILRCANRAAQFLHPYSQGLTGPQAIWANCR
;
A
#
# COMPACT_ATOMS: atom_id res chain seq x y z
N MET A 1 25.84 -6.79 -7.87
CA MET A 1 25.81 -7.41 -6.54
C MET A 1 26.33 -6.37 -5.57
N GLU A 2 25.42 -5.62 -4.95
CA GLU A 2 25.54 -4.92 -3.66
C GLU A 2 24.23 -4.16 -3.47
N CYS A 3 23.22 -4.88 -2.97
CA CYS A 3 21.91 -4.34 -2.60
C CYS A 3 21.94 -3.83 -1.14
N ASP A 4 23.08 -3.30 -0.70
CA ASP A 4 23.43 -3.14 0.71
C ASP A 4 23.32 -1.70 1.24
N THR A 5 22.81 -0.75 0.45
CA THR A 5 22.93 0.69 0.76
C THR A 5 21.63 1.41 1.13
N LEU A 6 20.48 0.74 1.31
CA LEU A 6 19.22 1.45 1.65
C LEU A 6 18.62 1.20 3.04
N ALA A 7 19.14 0.30 3.87
CA ALA A 7 18.48 -0.02 5.15
C ALA A 7 19.42 -0.33 6.33
N ARG A 8 20.41 0.52 6.60
CA ARG A 8 21.17 0.45 7.87
C ARG A 8 20.80 1.62 8.76
N GLY A 9 19.90 1.40 9.73
CA GLY A 9 19.76 2.34 10.84
C GLY A 9 18.43 2.37 11.59
N LEU A 10 17.99 1.26 12.19
CA LEU A 10 17.13 1.32 13.37
C LEU A 10 17.74 0.43 14.44
N THR A 11 17.89 0.97 15.65
CA THR A 11 18.59 0.35 16.81
C THR A 11 18.07 -1.01 17.24
N ARG A 12 16.98 -1.50 16.62
CA ARG A 12 16.33 -2.79 16.86
C ARG A 12 16.40 -3.77 15.67
N GLY A 13 17.13 -3.43 14.60
CA GLY A 13 17.24 -4.29 13.41
C GLY A 13 16.00 -4.29 12.51
N HIS A 14 15.15 -3.26 12.60
CA HIS A 14 14.01 -3.10 11.69
C HIS A 14 14.46 -2.58 10.33
N ILE A 15 13.87 -3.13 9.28
CA ILE A 15 13.99 -2.62 7.91
C ILE A 15 12.97 -1.49 7.75
N CYS A 16 13.41 -0.36 7.21
CA CYS A 16 12.57 0.80 6.95
C CYS A 16 12.62 1.13 5.46
N ASP A 17 11.49 1.03 4.77
CA ASP A 17 11.37 1.42 3.38
C ASP A 17 11.08 2.92 3.28
N PHE A 18 11.88 3.64 2.50
CA PHE A 18 11.68 5.06 2.23
C PHE A 18 10.95 5.25 0.90
N TYR A 19 9.73 5.81 0.97
CA TYR A 19 8.94 6.12 -0.21
C TYR A 19 9.14 7.57 -0.66
N PRO A 20 9.21 7.81 -1.99
CA PRO A 20 9.03 9.13 -2.58
C PRO A 20 7.76 9.83 -2.07
N LYS A 21 7.86 11.13 -1.77
CA LYS A 21 6.74 11.93 -1.31
C LYS A 21 5.65 12.03 -2.40
N PHE A 22 4.38 11.89 -2.02
CA PHE A 22 3.20 11.96 -2.91
C PHE A 22 2.98 10.78 -3.86
N HIS A 23 3.55 9.61 -3.56
CA HIS A 23 3.39 8.39 -4.34
C HIS A 23 2.67 7.29 -3.55
N CYS A 24 1.35 7.44 -3.35
CA CYS A 24 0.56 6.48 -2.56
C CYS A 24 0.45 5.10 -3.22
N GLU A 25 0.69 5.01 -4.53
CA GLU A 25 0.75 3.77 -5.30
C GLU A 25 1.86 2.81 -4.83
N LEU A 26 2.91 3.34 -4.18
CA LEU A 26 4.04 2.57 -3.66
C LEU A 26 3.75 1.93 -2.29
N ASN A 27 2.68 2.36 -1.61
CA ASN A 27 2.29 1.81 -0.32
C ASN A 27 1.08 0.88 -0.49
N PHE A 28 1.31 -0.43 -0.47
CA PHE A 28 0.25 -1.40 -0.73
C PHE A 28 -0.93 -1.31 0.26
N ILE A 29 -0.69 -0.82 1.49
CA ILE A 29 -1.75 -0.64 2.49
C ILE A 29 -2.81 0.37 2.03
N GLU A 30 -2.44 1.35 1.21
CA GLU A 30 -3.38 2.35 0.67
C GLU A 30 -4.37 1.71 -0.30
N GLN A 31 -3.91 0.74 -1.10
CA GLN A 31 -4.79 -0.03 -2.00
C GLN A 31 -5.70 -0.97 -1.21
N TYR A 32 -5.17 -1.63 -0.19
CA TYR A 32 -5.96 -2.46 0.74
C TYR A 32 -7.05 -1.63 1.44
N TRP A 33 -6.69 -0.48 2.01
CA TRP A 33 -7.63 0.46 2.61
C TRP A 33 -8.62 1.02 1.59
N GLY A 34 -8.21 1.23 0.33
CA GLY A 34 -9.11 1.59 -0.77
C GLY A 34 -10.23 0.57 -0.97
N ALA A 35 -9.88 -0.73 -0.98
CA ALA A 35 -10.84 -1.81 -1.08
C ALA A 35 -11.78 -1.87 0.14
N ALA A 36 -11.23 -1.78 1.35
CA ALA A 36 -12.03 -1.75 2.58
C ALA A 36 -12.99 -0.55 2.62
N LYS A 37 -12.53 0.65 2.23
CA LYS A 37 -13.38 1.85 2.12
C LYS A 37 -14.50 1.68 1.10
N PHE A 38 -14.25 0.99 -0.01
CA PHE A 38 -15.27 0.68 -0.99
C PHE A 38 -16.34 -0.28 -0.42
N LEU A 39 -15.94 -1.28 0.37
CA LEU A 39 -16.88 -2.15 1.08
C LEU A 39 -17.69 -1.39 2.13
N TYR A 40 -17.04 -0.52 2.90
CA TYR A 40 -17.68 0.32 3.91
C TYR A 40 -18.75 1.23 3.30
N ARG A 41 -18.49 1.83 2.13
CA ARG A 41 -19.49 2.66 1.43
C ARG A 41 -20.76 1.90 1.01
N LYS A 42 -20.74 0.57 1.04
CA LYS A 42 -21.91 -0.28 0.77
C LYS A 42 -22.69 -0.68 2.01
N THR A 43 -22.18 -0.40 3.21
CA THR A 43 -22.91 -0.67 4.46
C THR A 43 -24.05 0.34 4.61
N SER A 44 -24.99 0.04 5.50
CA SER A 44 -25.98 1.03 5.94
C SER A 44 -25.29 2.25 6.53
N TRP A 45 -25.92 3.40 6.37
CA TRP A 45 -25.51 4.61 7.08
C TRP A 45 -25.75 4.44 8.58
N THR A 46 -24.79 4.90 9.39
CA THR A 46 -24.86 4.84 10.85
C THR A 46 -24.40 6.18 11.42
N SER A 47 -24.86 6.54 12.60
CA SER A 47 -24.39 7.71 13.37
C SER A 47 -23.66 7.34 14.66
N ASP A 48 -23.65 6.05 15.01
CA ASP A 48 -23.00 5.52 16.21
C ASP A 48 -21.54 5.14 15.90
N ILE A 49 -20.60 5.68 16.68
CA ILE A 49 -19.17 5.46 16.47
C ILE A 49 -18.78 3.99 16.72
N ASP A 50 -19.42 3.32 17.67
CA ASP A 50 -19.13 1.91 17.99
C ASP A 50 -19.60 1.01 16.84
N GLU A 51 -20.74 1.35 16.22
CA GLU A 51 -21.21 0.68 15.01
C GLU A 51 -20.30 0.95 13.81
N MET A 52 -19.83 2.19 13.64
CA MET A 52 -18.86 2.54 12.59
C MET A 52 -17.57 1.72 12.73
N GLU A 53 -17.00 1.61 13.94
CA GLU A 53 -15.78 0.82 14.18
C GLU A 53 -15.99 -0.65 13.82
N ARG A 54 -17.09 -1.27 14.30
CA ARG A 54 -17.44 -2.65 13.94
C ARG A 54 -17.57 -2.84 12.43
N ASN A 55 -18.20 -1.91 11.74
CA ASN A 55 -18.35 -1.95 10.29
C ASN A 55 -17.01 -1.83 9.56
N VAL A 56 -16.11 -0.97 10.04
CA VAL A 56 -14.74 -0.87 9.49
C VAL A 56 -13.99 -2.18 9.65
N LEU A 57 -13.99 -2.77 10.85
CA LEU A 57 -13.32 -4.06 11.12
C LEU A 57 -13.88 -5.17 10.21
N GLN A 58 -15.20 -5.30 10.11
CA GLN A 58 -15.82 -6.27 9.21
C GLN A 58 -15.47 -6.03 7.74
N CYS A 59 -15.34 -4.77 7.31
CA CYS A 59 -14.95 -4.47 5.93
C CYS A 59 -13.47 -4.79 5.67
N LEU A 60 -12.60 -4.60 6.66
CA LEU A 60 -11.20 -4.99 6.59
C LEU A 60 -11.03 -6.51 6.47
N ASP A 61 -11.79 -7.28 7.25
CA ASP A 61 -11.79 -8.76 7.22
C ASP A 61 -12.41 -9.34 5.95
N LYS A 62 -13.33 -8.61 5.30
CA LYS A 62 -13.97 -9.01 4.05
C LYS A 62 -13.07 -8.88 2.82
N VAL A 63 -11.93 -8.18 2.91
CA VAL A 63 -11.00 -8.07 1.78
C VAL A 63 -10.30 -9.42 1.60
N PRO A 64 -10.43 -10.09 0.44
CA PRO A 64 -9.79 -11.39 0.24
C PRO A 64 -8.27 -11.30 0.35
N GLU A 65 -7.64 -12.30 0.96
CA GLU A 65 -6.17 -12.38 1.08
C GLU A 65 -5.48 -12.27 -0.28
N ILE A 66 -6.02 -12.93 -1.31
CA ILE A 66 -5.49 -12.85 -2.68
C ILE A 66 -5.47 -11.41 -3.23
N GLN A 67 -6.40 -10.56 -2.79
CA GLN A 67 -6.42 -9.15 -3.17
C GLN A 67 -5.30 -8.38 -2.46
N ILE A 68 -5.03 -8.68 -1.19
CA ILE A 68 -3.91 -8.10 -0.42
C ILE A 68 -2.58 -8.43 -1.10
N LEU A 69 -2.37 -9.70 -1.48
CA LEU A 69 -1.17 -10.15 -2.20
C LEU A 69 -1.03 -9.44 -3.55
N ARG A 70 -2.13 -9.24 -4.30
CA ARG A 70 -2.12 -8.46 -5.54
C ARG A 70 -1.72 -6.99 -5.31
N CYS A 71 -2.20 -6.36 -4.24
CA CYS A 71 -1.81 -5.00 -3.88
C CYS A 71 -0.31 -4.91 -3.57
N ALA A 72 0.23 -5.87 -2.79
CA ALA A 72 1.65 -5.93 -2.47
C ALA A 72 2.52 -6.10 -3.73
N ASN A 73 2.14 -7.04 -4.61
CA ASN A 73 2.84 -7.26 -5.88
C ASN A 73 2.80 -6.02 -6.77
N ARG A 74 1.65 -5.33 -6.85
CA ARG A 74 1.53 -4.09 -7.62
C ARG A 74 2.43 -3.00 -7.07
N ALA A 75 2.45 -2.78 -5.75
CA ALA A 75 3.34 -1.79 -5.13
C ALA A 75 4.82 -2.11 -5.41
N ALA A 76 5.22 -3.38 -5.33
CA ALA A 76 6.58 -3.82 -5.65
C ALA A 76 6.96 -3.56 -7.12
N GLN A 77 6.03 -3.79 -8.06
CA GLN A 77 6.22 -3.47 -9.48
C GLN A 77 6.40 -1.96 -9.70
N PHE A 78 5.58 -1.14 -9.05
CA PHE A 78 5.72 0.31 -9.11
C PHE A 78 7.03 0.81 -8.50
N LEU A 79 7.53 0.15 -7.46
CA LEU A 79 8.81 0.46 -6.80
C LEU A 79 10.03 0.05 -7.64
N HIS A 80 9.90 -0.97 -8.50
CA HIS A 80 11.03 -1.52 -9.26
C HIS A 80 11.77 -0.47 -10.11
N PRO A 81 11.12 0.38 -10.93
CA PRO A 81 11.80 1.48 -11.63
C PRO A 81 12.63 2.39 -10.72
N TYR A 82 12.13 2.73 -9.53
CA TYR A 82 12.85 3.58 -8.59
C TYR A 82 14.12 2.90 -8.07
N SER A 83 14.08 1.58 -7.82
CA SER A 83 15.29 0.81 -7.48
C SER A 83 16.34 0.79 -8.59
N GLN A 84 15.95 1.05 -9.84
CA GLN A 84 16.82 1.19 -10.99
C GLN A 84 17.26 2.65 -11.23
N GLY A 85 16.88 3.58 -10.36
CA GLY A 85 17.26 5.00 -10.45
C GLY A 85 16.40 5.84 -11.40
N LEU A 86 15.22 5.36 -11.82
CA LEU A 86 14.33 6.13 -12.68
C LEU A 86 13.65 7.27 -11.89
N THR A 87 13.45 8.41 -12.57
CA THR A 87 12.69 9.54 -12.05
C THR A 87 11.19 9.24 -12.01
N GLY A 88 10.41 10.03 -11.25
CA GLY A 88 8.95 9.87 -11.16
C GLY A 88 8.25 9.76 -12.54
N PRO A 89 8.47 10.69 -13.49
CA PRO A 89 7.89 10.60 -14.83
C PRO A 89 8.30 9.34 -15.61
N GLN A 90 9.55 8.90 -15.48
CA GLN A 90 10.04 7.68 -16.13
C GLN A 90 9.47 6.41 -15.50
N ALA A 91 9.34 6.38 -14.17
CA ALA A 91 8.73 5.29 -13.44
C ALA A 91 7.24 5.17 -13.78
N ILE A 92 6.52 6.28 -13.88
CA ILE A 92 5.12 6.30 -14.34
C ILE A 92 5.05 5.74 -15.76
N TRP A 93 5.87 6.22 -16.70
CA TRP A 93 5.90 5.70 -18.07
C TRP A 93 6.20 4.20 -18.13
N ALA A 94 7.14 3.69 -17.32
CA ALA A 94 7.47 2.27 -17.26
C ALA A 94 6.31 1.41 -16.72
N ASN A 95 5.44 1.98 -15.89
CA ASN A 95 4.25 1.32 -15.35
C ASN A 95 2.97 1.59 -16.18
N CYS A 96 3.04 2.41 -17.23
CA CYS A 96 1.96 2.58 -18.21
C CYS A 96 1.92 1.35 -19.15
N ARG A 97 1.30 0.26 -18.70
CA ARG A 97 0.98 -0.91 -19.53
C ARG A 97 -0.42 -1.41 -19.25
#